data_AF-A0A9P4I5R8-F1
#
_entry.id   AF-A0A9P4I5R8-F1
#
_cell.length_a   1.000
_cell.length_b   1.000
_cell.length_c   1.000
_cell.angle_alpha   90.00
_cell.angle_beta   90.00
_cell.angle_gamma   90.00
#
_symmetry.space_group_name_H-M   'P 1'
#
loop_
_entity.id
_entity.type
_entity.pdbx_description
1 polymer ?
#
loop_
_entity_poly.entity_id
_entity_poly.type
_entity_poly.pdbx_seq_one_letter_code
_entity_poly.pdbx_strand_id
1 'polypeptide(L)'
;MLVDVVDNCLVRTSGKPRYASLSYVWGPSKQAFTSTKANVNELFVPGSLERHTRDLSATVSDAIVLTRQLGIRYLWADRMCIVQDDEEDVREQISGMAQIYEGAYINIVAATGSNAESGLPGVTVPRDQSGMILFTPYS
;
A
#
# COMPACT_ATOMS: atom_id res chain seq x y z
N MET A 1 -5.49 -6.41 -7.27
CA MET A 1 -4.29 -7.06 -6.70
C MET A 1 -4.12 -6.56 -5.26
N LEU A 2 -3.46 -7.34 -4.39
CA LEU A 2 -3.17 -6.95 -3.01
C LEU A 2 -1.72 -7.33 -2.66
N VAL A 3 -1.14 -6.62 -1.71
CA VAL A 3 0.11 -6.99 -1.03
C VAL A 3 -0.23 -7.96 0.08
N ASP A 4 0.33 -9.18 0.03
CA ASP A 4 0.34 -10.10 1.16
C ASP A 4 1.44 -9.69 2.12
N VAL A 5 1.05 -9.10 3.26
CA VAL A 5 2.02 -8.59 4.23
C VAL A 5 2.67 -9.70 5.04
N VAL A 6 2.16 -10.94 4.98
CA VAL A 6 2.74 -12.10 5.68
C VAL A 6 3.79 -12.76 4.80
N ASP A 7 3.43 -13.05 3.55
CA ASP A 7 4.32 -13.73 2.60
C ASP A 7 5.23 -12.74 1.82
N ASN A 8 5.12 -11.44 2.08
CA ASN A 8 5.93 -10.37 1.46
C ASN A 8 5.94 -10.48 -0.08
N CYS A 9 4.75 -10.58 -0.68
CA CYS A 9 4.57 -10.66 -2.13
C CYS A 9 3.26 -10.01 -2.58
N LEU A 10 3.10 -9.81 -3.88
CA LEU A 10 1.80 -9.49 -4.48
C LEU A 10 0.99 -10.77 -4.64
N VAL A 11 -0.33 -10.64 -4.54
CA VAL A 11 -1.28 -11.73 -4.75
C VAL A 11 -2.50 -11.26 -5.53
N ARG A 12 -3.05 -12.17 -6.34
CA ARG A 12 -4.40 -12.04 -6.89
C ARG A 12 -5.35 -12.81 -5.97
N THR A 13 -6.15 -12.07 -5.22
CA THR A 13 -7.16 -12.68 -4.34
C THR A 13 -8.44 -12.95 -5.10
N SER A 14 -9.03 -14.12 -4.90
CA SER A 14 -10.42 -14.40 -5.29
C SER A 14 -11.37 -14.04 -4.14
N GLY A 15 -12.60 -13.63 -4.47
CA GLY A 15 -13.63 -13.29 -3.49
C GLY A 15 -13.47 -11.90 -2.85
N LYS A 16 -13.92 -11.77 -1.60
CA LYS A 16 -13.88 -10.51 -0.81
C LYS A 16 -12.98 -10.69 0.42
N PRO A 17 -11.64 -10.66 0.26
CA PRO A 17 -10.73 -10.79 1.39
C PRO A 17 -10.88 -9.58 2.32
N ARG A 18 -10.49 -9.74 3.59
CA ARG A 18 -10.30 -8.59 4.50
C ARG A 18 -8.94 -7.97 4.21
N TYR A 19 -8.93 -6.70 3.82
CA TYR A 19 -7.71 -5.95 3.53
C TYR A 19 -7.78 -4.54 4.09
N ALA A 20 -6.62 -3.95 4.36
CA ALA A 20 -6.48 -2.52 4.60
C ALA A 20 -6.22 -1.81 3.27
N SER A 21 -6.68 -0.58 3.11
CA SER A 21 -6.23 0.29 2.03
C SER A 21 -5.27 1.36 2.56
N LEU A 22 -4.41 1.89 1.70
CA LEU A 22 -3.54 3.03 2.00
C LEU A 22 -3.90 4.21 1.11
N SER A 23 -4.21 5.34 1.72
CA SER A 23 -4.37 6.64 1.08
C SER A 23 -3.23 7.57 1.51
N TYR A 24 -2.44 8.02 0.54
CA TYR A 24 -1.27 8.86 0.80
C TYR A 24 -0.92 9.74 -0.39
N VAL A 25 -0.18 10.82 -0.14
CA VAL A 25 0.36 11.67 -1.20
C VAL A 25 1.69 11.09 -1.67
N TRP A 26 1.81 10.82 -2.98
CA TRP A 26 3.03 10.30 -3.57
C TRP A 26 4.16 11.34 -3.57
N GLY A 27 3.87 12.56 -4.03
CA GLY A 27 4.84 13.64 -4.19
C GLY A 27 6.07 13.25 -5.05
N PRO A 28 7.01 14.18 -5.25
CA PRO A 28 8.32 13.86 -5.79
C PRO A 28 9.10 13.01 -4.78
N SER A 29 9.38 11.75 -5.12
CA SER A 29 10.20 10.84 -4.30
C SER A 29 11.36 10.27 -5.12
N LYS A 30 12.50 10.08 -4.45
CA LYS A 30 13.66 9.34 -4.98
C LYS A 30 13.46 7.82 -4.94
N GLN A 31 12.55 7.34 -4.09
CA GLN A 31 12.21 5.93 -3.93
C GLN A 31 10.75 5.75 -4.38
N ALA A 32 10.62 5.21 -5.59
CA ALA A 32 9.33 5.01 -6.23
C ALA A 32 9.25 3.60 -6.78
N PHE A 33 9.61 2.61 -5.97
CA PHE A 33 9.36 1.23 -6.34
C PHE A 33 7.87 1.07 -6.64
N THR A 34 7.59 0.52 -7.81
CA THR A 34 6.24 0.43 -8.35
C THR A 34 6.13 -0.82 -9.19
N SER A 35 4.93 -1.37 -9.24
CA SER A 35 4.63 -2.49 -10.11
C SER A 35 4.60 -2.03 -11.57
N THR A 36 5.30 -2.75 -12.43
CA THR A 36 5.37 -2.55 -13.88
C THR A 36 5.17 -3.88 -14.60
N LYS A 37 4.85 -3.86 -15.90
CA LYS A 37 4.72 -5.07 -16.73
C LYS A 37 5.97 -5.94 -16.66
N ALA A 38 7.14 -5.32 -16.51
CA ALA A 38 8.43 -6.00 -16.46
C ALA A 38 8.68 -6.74 -15.13
N ASN A 39 8.20 -6.23 -13.99
CA ASN A 39 8.51 -6.79 -12.67
C ASN A 39 7.33 -7.51 -11.99
N VAL A 40 6.08 -7.24 -12.41
CA VAL A 40 4.88 -7.67 -11.67
C VAL A 40 4.80 -9.20 -11.50
N ASN A 41 5.27 -9.96 -12.49
CA ASN A 41 5.26 -11.43 -12.41
C ASN A 41 6.19 -11.96 -11.32
N GLU A 42 7.36 -11.34 -11.14
CA GLU A 42 8.31 -11.70 -10.08
C GLU A 42 7.78 -11.33 -8.70
N LEU A 43 7.02 -10.23 -8.63
CA LEU A 43 6.40 -9.77 -7.40
C LEU A 43 5.33 -10.74 -6.85
N PHE A 44 4.80 -11.67 -7.65
CA PHE A 44 3.90 -12.71 -7.15
C PHE A 44 4.60 -13.86 -6.39
N VAL A 45 5.93 -13.92 -6.42
CA VAL A 45 6.69 -14.97 -5.72
C VAL A 45 6.77 -14.62 -4.22
N PRO A 46 6.45 -15.54 -3.29
CA PRO A 46 6.64 -15.33 -1.86
C PRO A 46 8.06 -14.85 -1.51
N GLY A 47 8.15 -13.81 -0.68
CA GLY A 47 9.40 -13.15 -0.28
C GLY A 47 9.98 -12.18 -1.32
N SER A 48 9.33 -11.97 -2.46
CA SER A 48 9.84 -11.06 -3.51
C SER A 48 10.01 -9.61 -3.03
N LEU A 49 9.11 -9.11 -2.17
CA LEU A 49 9.17 -7.75 -1.63
C LEU A 49 10.29 -7.55 -0.61
N GLU A 50 10.86 -8.62 -0.05
CA GLU A 50 12.01 -8.53 0.85
C GLU A 50 13.26 -8.02 0.12
N ARG A 51 13.35 -8.29 -1.19
CA ARG A 51 14.45 -7.80 -2.04
C ARG A 51 14.35 -6.31 -2.32
N HIS A 52 13.13 -5.75 -2.20
CA HIS A 52 12.82 -4.37 -2.54
C HIS A 52 12.47 -3.51 -1.32
N THR A 53 12.63 -4.03 -0.10
CA THR A 53 12.22 -3.31 1.12
C THR A 53 12.94 -1.97 1.29
N ARG A 54 14.13 -1.81 0.70
CA ARG A 54 14.90 -0.56 0.68
C ARG A 54 14.50 0.41 -0.44
N ASP A 55 13.75 -0.08 -1.43
CA ASP A 55 13.26 0.69 -2.57
C ASP A 55 11.80 1.11 -2.38
N LEU A 56 11.08 0.44 -1.47
CA LEU A 56 9.74 0.81 -1.03
C LEU A 56 9.80 2.14 -0.28
N SER A 57 8.85 3.02 -0.60
CA SER A 57 8.71 4.30 0.10
C SER A 57 8.44 4.08 1.59
N ALA A 58 8.90 5.00 2.44
CA ALA A 58 8.71 4.88 3.89
C ALA A 58 7.22 4.69 4.27
N THR A 59 6.30 5.41 3.62
CA THR A 59 4.86 5.30 3.89
C THR A 59 4.30 3.91 3.57
N VAL A 60 4.71 3.29 2.45
CA VAL A 60 4.27 1.93 2.09
C VAL A 60 4.85 0.90 3.05
N SER A 61 6.14 1.04 3.40
CA SER A 61 6.80 0.17 4.37
C SER A 61 6.10 0.21 5.74
N ASP A 62 5.78 1.41 6.23
CA ASP A 62 5.05 1.57 7.48
C ASP A 62 3.62 1.02 7.40
N ALA A 63 2.93 1.23 6.27
CA ALA A 63 1.60 0.68 6.07
C ALA A 63 1.59 -0.85 6.10
N ILE A 64 2.63 -1.51 5.53
CA ILE A 64 2.82 -2.96 5.62
C ILE A 64 2.97 -3.40 7.08
N VAL A 65 3.83 -2.73 7.85
CA VAL A 65 4.05 -3.03 9.27
C VAL A 65 2.77 -2.86 10.08
N LEU A 66 2.08 -1.73 9.89
CA LEU A 66 0.83 -1.43 10.58
C LEU A 66 -0.27 -2.44 10.24
N THR A 67 -0.39 -2.83 8.97
CA THR A 67 -1.38 -3.83 8.54
C THR A 67 -1.16 -5.16 9.25
N ARG A 68 0.09 -5.61 9.39
CA ARG A 68 0.43 -6.81 10.19
C ARG A 68 0.05 -6.64 11.66
N GLN A 69 0.35 -5.50 12.26
CA GLN A 69 0.04 -5.22 13.68
C GLN A 69 -1.47 -5.19 13.96
N LEU A 70 -2.27 -4.78 12.98
CA LEU A 70 -3.74 -4.82 13.04
C LEU A 70 -4.32 -6.23 12.83
N GLY A 71 -3.48 -7.24 12.58
CA GLY A 71 -3.92 -8.62 12.32
C GLY A 71 -4.60 -8.80 10.96
N ILE A 72 -4.34 -7.89 10.01
CA ILE A 72 -4.86 -7.95 8.64
C ILE A 72 -3.74 -8.48 7.73
N ARG A 73 -4.07 -9.42 6.85
CA ARG A 73 -3.07 -10.07 5.97
C ARG A 73 -2.80 -9.30 4.68
N TYR A 74 -3.79 -8.53 4.21
CA TYR A 74 -3.72 -7.90 2.90
C TYR A 74 -3.74 -6.39 2.99
N LEU A 75 -2.89 -5.74 2.20
CA LEU A 75 -2.83 -4.30 2.02
C LEU A 75 -3.06 -3.96 0.55
N TRP A 76 -3.91 -2.99 0.28
CA TRP A 76 -3.96 -2.32 -1.01
C TRP A 76 -3.17 -1.01 -0.93
N ALA A 77 -2.17 -0.86 -1.79
CA ALA A 77 -1.42 0.37 -1.98
C ALA A 77 -1.28 0.59 -3.49
N ASP A 78 -1.77 1.72 -3.98
CA ASP A 78 -1.86 2.08 -5.41
C ASP A 78 -0.58 1.78 -6.22
N ARG A 79 0.60 2.27 -5.83
CA ARG A 79 1.88 2.03 -6.53
C ARG A 79 2.26 0.55 -6.63
N MET A 80 1.81 -0.26 -5.68
CA MET A 80 2.11 -1.68 -5.63
C MET A 80 1.04 -2.51 -6.33
N CYS A 81 -0.23 -2.11 -6.20
CA CYS A 81 -1.38 -2.91 -6.62
C CYS A 81 -1.90 -2.58 -8.02
N ILE A 82 -1.37 -1.53 -8.65
CA ILE A 82 -1.68 -1.09 -10.02
C ILE A 82 -0.39 -1.14 -10.84
N VAL A 83 -0.46 -1.70 -12.05
CA VAL A 83 0.67 -1.75 -12.99
C VAL A 83 0.82 -0.38 -13.67
N GLN A 84 1.79 0.42 -13.23
CA GLN A 84 1.84 1.85 -13.57
C GLN A 84 2.19 2.17 -15.03
N ASP A 85 2.87 1.26 -15.71
CA ASP A 85 3.19 1.36 -17.14
C ASP A 85 2.12 0.69 -18.03
N ASP A 86 0.96 0.35 -17.46
CA ASP A 86 -0.21 -0.10 -18.17
C ASP A 86 -1.35 0.92 -18.10
N GLU A 87 -1.48 1.76 -19.12
CA GLU A 87 -2.50 2.82 -19.13
C GLU A 87 -3.93 2.30 -18.99
N GLU A 88 -4.21 1.09 -19.48
CA GLU A 88 -5.52 0.46 -19.35
C GLU A 88 -5.78 0.05 -17.90
N ASP A 89 -4.86 -0.67 -17.27
CA ASP A 89 -4.96 -1.07 -15.85
C ASP A 89 -5.05 0.16 -14.94
N VAL A 90 -4.21 1.18 -15.17
CA VAL A 90 -4.26 2.43 -14.40
C VAL A 90 -5.64 3.08 -14.52
N ARG A 91 -6.20 3.18 -15.73
CA ARG A 91 -7.52 3.78 -15.94
C ARG A 91 -8.62 2.97 -15.25
N GLU A 92 -8.60 1.65 -15.37
CA GLU A 92 -9.57 0.77 -14.75
C GLU A 92 -9.51 0.86 -13.21
N GLN A 93 -8.32 0.78 -12.63
CA GLN A 93 -8.13 0.84 -11.19
C GLN A 93 -8.51 2.22 -10.61
N ILE A 94 -8.21 3.32 -11.32
CA ILE A 94 -8.66 4.66 -10.94
C ILE A 94 -10.20 4.74 -10.97
N SER A 95 -10.83 4.18 -12.01
CA SER A 95 -12.29 4.18 -12.13
C SER A 95 -12.98 3.36 -11.02
N GLY A 96 -12.34 2.27 -10.59
CA GLY A 96 -12.81 1.40 -9.51
C GLY A 96 -12.35 1.80 -8.11
N MET A 97 -11.58 2.87 -7.98
CA MET A 97 -10.88 3.21 -6.73
C MET A 97 -11.85 3.42 -5.56
N ALA A 98 -13.03 3.99 -5.80
CA ALA A 98 -14.08 4.14 -4.80
C ALA A 98 -14.53 2.79 -4.21
N GLN A 99 -14.69 1.77 -5.06
CA GLN A 99 -15.09 0.43 -4.63
C GLN A 99 -13.99 -0.29 -3.85
N ILE A 100 -12.72 0.02 -4.15
CA ILE A 100 -11.58 -0.48 -3.39
C ILE A 100 -11.59 0.11 -1.98
N TYR A 101 -11.74 1.44 -1.86
CA TYR A 101 -11.81 2.07 -0.53
C TYR A 101 -13.05 1.64 0.26
N GLU A 102 -14.19 1.44 -0.41
CA GLU A 102 -15.43 0.95 0.22
C GLU A 102 -15.34 -0.52 0.66
N GLY A 103 -14.64 -1.36 -0.12
CA GLY A 103 -14.46 -2.76 0.20
C GLY A 103 -13.38 -3.04 1.25
N ALA A 104 -12.59 -2.04 1.63
CA ALA A 104 -11.53 -2.17 2.61
C ALA A 104 -12.11 -2.33 4.02
N TYR A 105 -11.51 -3.22 4.81
CA TYR A 105 -11.85 -3.37 6.22
C TYR A 105 -11.45 -2.15 7.05
N ILE A 106 -10.37 -1.48 6.64
CA ILE A 106 -9.89 -0.24 7.24
C ILE A 106 -9.15 0.58 6.19
N ASN A 107 -9.27 1.90 6.26
CA ASN A 107 -8.50 2.82 5.43
C ASN A 107 -7.42 3.49 6.28
N ILE A 108 -6.16 3.29 5.91
CA ILE A 108 -4.99 3.93 6.52
C ILE A 108 -4.74 5.22 5.75
N VAL A 109 -4.86 6.36 6.42
CA VAL A 109 -4.67 7.68 5.78
C VAL A 109 -3.40 8.34 6.31
N ALA A 110 -2.42 8.55 5.42
CA ALA A 110 -1.19 9.31 5.71
C ALA A 110 -1.44 10.81 5.49
N ALA A 111 -2.21 11.43 6.38
CA ALA A 111 -2.76 12.79 6.18
C ALA A 111 -1.71 13.92 6.24
N THR A 112 -0.56 13.70 6.88
CA THR A 112 0.45 14.74 7.16
C THR A 112 1.70 14.62 6.29
N GLY A 113 1.76 13.62 5.40
CA GLY A 113 2.90 13.41 4.52
C GLY A 113 2.84 14.31 3.28
N SER A 114 3.93 15.03 3.01
CA SER A 114 4.06 15.83 1.78
C SER A 114 4.48 14.97 0.57
N ASN A 115 4.92 13.74 0.82
CA ASN A 115 5.34 12.75 -0.17
C ASN A 115 5.37 11.32 0.40
N ALA A 116 5.65 10.34 -0.47
CA ALA A 116 5.70 8.92 -0.18
C ALA A 116 6.76 8.49 0.86
N GLU A 117 7.73 9.36 1.16
CA GLU A 117 8.80 9.13 2.13
C GLU A 117 8.49 9.69 3.52
N SER A 118 7.30 10.25 3.72
CA SER A 118 6.93 10.86 5.01
C SER A 118 6.74 9.83 6.13
N GLY A 119 6.45 8.57 5.77
CA GLY A 119 6.17 7.52 6.75
C GLY A 119 4.82 7.69 7.45
N LEU A 120 4.52 6.77 8.37
CA LEU A 120 3.38 6.83 9.27
C LEU A 120 3.89 7.05 10.71
N PRO A 121 3.73 8.27 11.27
CA PRO A 121 4.21 8.61 12.60
C PRO A 121 3.62 7.70 13.69
N GLY A 122 4.50 7.05 14.47
CA GLY A 122 4.14 6.10 15.51
C GLY A 122 4.17 4.63 15.08
N VAL A 123 4.52 4.31 13.83
CA VAL A 123 4.67 2.92 13.37
C VAL A 123 6.12 2.46 13.51
N THR A 124 7.05 3.05 12.74
CA THR A 124 8.49 2.75 12.82
C THR A 124 9.30 3.90 13.40
N VAL A 125 8.77 5.12 13.35
CA VAL A 125 9.33 6.32 13.99
C VAL A 125 8.45 6.78 15.15
N PRO A 126 9.01 7.31 16.25
CA PRO A 126 8.22 7.88 17.34
C PRO A 126 7.27 8.98 16.84
N ARG A 127 6.10 9.11 17.48
CA ARG A 127 5.20 10.24 17.21
C ARG A 127 5.87 11.55 17.64
N ASP A 128 6.27 12.37 16.68
CA ASP A 128 6.26 13.82 16.88
C ASP A 128 4.79 14.28 16.84
N GLN A 129 4.40 15.24 17.67
CA GLN A 129 3.01 15.64 17.92
C GLN A 129 2.26 16.20 16.67
N SER A 130 2.91 16.24 15.53
CA SER A 130 2.46 16.78 14.24
C SER A 130 1.93 15.70 13.28
N GLY A 131 2.10 14.40 13.56
CA GLY A 131 1.71 13.30 12.68
C GLY A 131 0.41 12.58 13.07
N MET A 132 -0.67 12.77 12.32
CA MET A 132 -1.97 12.11 12.59
C MET A 132 -2.22 10.97 11.60
N ILE A 133 -2.31 9.74 12.12
CA ILE A 133 -2.83 8.58 11.39
C ILE A 133 -4.33 8.50 11.67
N LEU A 134 -5.14 8.63 10.62
CA LEU A 134 -6.58 8.46 10.71
C LEU A 134 -6.97 7.06 10.23
N PHE A 135 -7.79 6.40 11.05
CA PHE A 135 -8.49 5.18 10.68
C PHE A 135 -9.97 5.54 10.51
N THR A 136 -10.48 5.42 9.29
CA THR A 136 -11.91 5.57 9.06
C THR A 136 -12.52 4.17 8.94
N PRO A 137 -13.41 3.75 9.86
CA PRO A 137 -14.24 2.58 9.63
C PRO A 137 -15.24 2.91 8.52
N TYR A 138 -15.29 2.10 7.47
CA TYR A 138 -16.41 2.13 6.53
C TYR A 138 -17.61 1.46 7.23
N SER A 139 -18.71 2.21 7.37
CA SER A 139 -19.96 1.77 8.02
C SER A 139 -20.93 1.17 7.02
#